data_AF-A0A8S0RW58-F1
#
_entry.id   AF-A0A8S0RW58-F1
#
_cell.length_a   1.000
_cell.length_b   1.000
_cell.length_c   1.000
_cell.angle_alpha   90.00
_cell.angle_beta   90.00
_cell.angle_gamma   90.00
#
_symmetry.space_group_name_H-M   'P 1'
#
loop_
_entity.id
_entity.type
_entity.pdbx_description
1 polymer ?
#
loop_
_entity_poly.entity_id
_entity_poly.type
_entity_poly.pdbx_seq_one_letter_code
_entity_poly.pdbx_strand_id
1 'polypeptide(L)'
;MQTLVCFGSPKFKPRSHHKFKKSTPIPYCSLRKTSTSSNCAAISATLFGTGFFLGPLIDGIHSRVNLVEYQNGAIDIGPLHTNIWVPPLLGLFYCSVGLLQLVLDQRLPSEAINSSPEKTAASFIALVLFIGLSAELYKAGVADNIEAYILFAGAELVWLLLDKTRLGFALACVVGLCCPLAEIPIMK
;
A
#
# COMPACT_ATOMS: atom_id res chain seq x y z
N MET A 1 1.12 64.63 -64.88
CA MET A 1 2.04 64.07 -65.91
C MET A 1 2.38 62.65 -65.46
N GLN A 2 1.56 61.64 -65.77
CA GLN A 2 1.65 60.79 -66.96
C GLN A 2 3.08 60.28 -67.24
N THR A 3 3.35 59.03 -66.83
CA THR A 3 3.95 58.02 -67.73
C THR A 3 3.47 56.62 -67.34
N LEU A 4 2.90 55.94 -68.31
CA LEU A 4 2.42 54.55 -68.34
C LEU A 4 3.42 53.75 -69.20
N VAL A 5 3.27 52.41 -69.24
CA VAL A 5 3.87 51.41 -70.18
C VAL A 5 5.10 50.67 -69.59
N CYS A 6 5.24 49.34 -69.60
CA CYS A 6 4.35 48.22 -69.94
C CYS A 6 4.84 46.91 -69.28
N PHE A 7 3.86 46.00 -69.15
CA PHE A 7 3.88 44.56 -68.95
C PHE A 7 5.13 43.72 -69.29
N GLY A 8 5.40 42.76 -68.38
CA GLY A 8 6.16 41.54 -68.65
C GLY A 8 5.86 40.48 -67.58
N SER A 9 4.92 39.58 -67.87
CA SER A 9 4.56 38.45 -66.99
C SER A 9 5.54 37.28 -67.15
N PRO A 10 6.01 36.64 -66.06
CA PRO A 10 6.56 35.29 -66.14
C PRO A 10 5.49 34.25 -65.76
N LYS A 11 5.36 33.25 -66.63
CA LYS A 11 4.54 32.06 -66.49
C LYS A 11 4.90 31.28 -65.21
N PHE A 12 3.97 31.16 -64.27
CA PHE A 12 4.08 30.25 -63.13
C PHE A 12 3.81 28.80 -63.58
N LYS A 13 4.80 27.92 -63.38
CA LYS A 13 4.64 26.46 -63.49
C LYS A 13 3.83 25.94 -62.27
N PRO A 14 2.80 25.11 -62.45
CA PRO A 14 2.19 24.40 -61.33
C PRO A 14 3.05 23.19 -60.97
N ARG A 15 3.61 23.16 -59.76
CA ARG A 15 4.35 22.01 -59.24
C ARG A 15 3.45 21.20 -58.29
N SER A 16 2.89 20.12 -58.85
CA SER A 16 2.83 18.78 -58.25
C SER A 16 2.48 18.65 -56.75
N HIS A 17 1.21 18.28 -56.49
CA HIS A 17 0.72 17.36 -55.45
C HIS A 17 1.51 17.23 -54.13
N HIS A 18 1.15 18.03 -53.12
CA HIS A 18 1.34 17.63 -51.73
C HIS A 18 0.35 16.51 -51.39
N LYS A 19 0.83 15.26 -51.38
CA LYS A 19 0.11 14.15 -50.74
C LYS A 19 0.09 14.41 -49.22
N PHE A 20 -1.04 14.87 -48.71
CA PHE A 20 -1.35 14.82 -47.28
C PHE A 20 -1.27 13.35 -46.83
N LYS A 21 -0.19 12.99 -46.12
CA LYS A 21 -0.14 11.74 -45.35
C LYS A 21 -1.16 11.88 -44.23
N LYS A 22 -2.32 11.23 -44.38
CA LYS A 22 -3.22 10.96 -43.26
C LYS A 22 -2.42 10.18 -42.22
N SER A 23 -2.10 10.81 -41.09
CA SER A 23 -1.64 10.14 -39.90
C SER A 23 -2.79 9.26 -39.38
N THR A 24 -2.73 7.98 -39.70
CA THR A 24 -3.54 6.98 -38.99
C THR A 24 -3.11 7.01 -37.53
N PRO A 25 -4.01 7.29 -36.56
CA PRO A 25 -3.69 7.11 -35.17
C PRO A 25 -3.48 5.61 -34.96
N ILE A 26 -2.25 5.22 -34.66
CA ILE A 26 -1.96 3.88 -34.16
C ILE A 26 -2.80 3.72 -32.88
N PRO A 27 -3.69 2.72 -32.77
CA PRO A 27 -4.50 2.56 -31.59
C PRO A 27 -3.59 2.19 -30.42
N TYR A 28 -3.30 3.18 -29.59
CA TYR A 28 -2.57 3.05 -28.34
C TYR A 28 -3.49 2.42 -27.29
N CYS A 29 -3.91 1.16 -27.48
CA CYS A 29 -4.83 0.55 -26.51
C CYS A 29 -4.86 -0.99 -26.38
N SER A 30 -3.91 -1.75 -26.95
CA SER A 30 -3.92 -3.23 -26.77
C SER A 30 -2.72 -3.82 -26.03
N LEU A 31 -1.64 -3.07 -25.77
CA LEU A 31 -0.43 -3.62 -25.13
C LEU A 31 -0.38 -3.53 -23.60
N ARG A 32 -1.45 -3.04 -22.93
CA ARG A 32 -1.48 -2.88 -21.46
C ARG A 32 -2.21 -4.01 -20.72
N LYS A 33 -2.67 -5.06 -21.39
CA LYS A 33 -3.57 -6.05 -20.78
C LYS A 33 -2.90 -7.35 -20.32
N THR A 34 -1.72 -7.69 -20.83
CA THR A 34 -1.07 -8.99 -20.54
C THR A 34 0.01 -8.94 -19.45
N SER A 35 0.71 -7.83 -19.24
CA SER A 35 1.78 -7.75 -18.22
C SER A 35 1.32 -7.30 -16.83
N THR A 36 0.14 -6.69 -16.72
CA THR A 36 -0.37 -6.11 -15.47
C THR A 36 -1.03 -7.16 -14.58
N SER A 37 -1.68 -8.16 -15.20
CA SER A 37 -2.34 -9.26 -14.46
C SER A 37 -1.34 -10.18 -13.77
N SER A 38 -0.23 -10.53 -14.44
CA SER A 38 0.82 -11.38 -13.86
C SER A 38 1.53 -10.69 -12.71
N ASN A 39 1.80 -9.38 -12.83
CA ASN A 39 2.43 -8.60 -11.78
C ASN A 39 1.49 -8.38 -10.59
N CYS A 40 0.21 -8.14 -10.83
CA CYS A 40 -0.80 -8.02 -9.77
C CYS A 40 -0.95 -9.34 -9.00
N ALA A 41 -1.01 -10.48 -9.72
CA ALA A 41 -1.08 -11.80 -9.09
C ALA A 41 0.16 -12.10 -8.26
N ALA A 42 1.36 -11.80 -8.79
CA ALA A 42 2.61 -11.98 -8.05
C ALA A 42 2.68 -11.09 -6.79
N ILE A 43 2.35 -9.80 -6.91
CA ILE A 43 2.32 -8.87 -5.77
C ILE A 43 1.31 -9.34 -4.72
N SER A 44 0.10 -9.73 -5.13
CA SER A 44 -0.93 -10.27 -4.24
C SER A 44 -0.43 -11.52 -3.52
N ALA A 45 0.18 -12.45 -4.24
CA ALA A 45 0.74 -13.67 -3.65
C ALA A 45 1.89 -13.38 -2.68
N THR A 46 2.75 -12.40 -2.97
CA THR A 46 3.82 -11.98 -2.06
C THR A 46 3.26 -11.30 -0.82
N LEU A 47 2.31 -10.37 -0.94
CA LEU A 47 1.66 -9.72 0.20
C LEU A 47 0.91 -10.73 1.06
N PHE A 48 0.18 -11.64 0.43
CA PHE A 48 -0.51 -12.72 1.13
C PHE A 48 0.48 -13.63 1.86
N GLY A 49 1.51 -14.12 1.16
CA GLY A 49 2.50 -15.03 1.74
C GLY A 49 3.27 -14.37 2.89
N THR A 50 3.69 -13.11 2.73
CA THR A 50 4.36 -12.39 3.81
C THR A 50 3.46 -12.20 5.03
N GLY A 51 2.20 -11.80 4.84
CA GLY A 51 1.22 -11.72 5.93
C GLY A 51 0.92 -13.08 6.57
N PHE A 52 0.84 -14.15 5.77
CA PHE A 52 0.57 -15.51 6.23
C PHE A 52 1.67 -16.06 7.13
N PHE A 53 2.95 -15.82 6.78
CA PHE A 53 4.08 -16.34 7.55
C PHE A 53 4.56 -15.37 8.63
N LEU A 54 4.74 -14.09 8.32
CA LEU A 54 5.25 -13.10 9.28
C LEU A 54 4.18 -12.58 10.22
N GLY A 55 2.92 -12.50 9.77
CA GLY A 55 1.81 -12.03 10.59
C GLY A 55 1.70 -12.79 11.92
N PRO A 56 1.55 -14.13 11.91
CA PRO A 56 1.46 -14.91 13.13
C PRO A 56 2.70 -14.78 14.02
N LEU A 57 3.90 -14.63 13.44
CA LEU A 57 5.13 -14.44 14.22
C LEU A 57 5.12 -13.11 15.00
N ILE A 58 4.57 -12.05 14.39
CA ILE A 58 4.42 -10.74 15.03
C ILE A 58 3.28 -10.79 16.06
N ASP A 59 2.13 -11.35 15.69
CA ASP A 59 0.98 -11.54 16.58
C ASP A 59 1.35 -12.34 17.83
N GLY A 60 2.16 -13.39 17.67
CA GLY A 60 2.69 -14.21 18.75
C GLY A 60 3.51 -13.45 19.80
N ILE A 61 4.00 -12.24 19.51
CA ILE A 61 4.65 -11.38 20.51
C ILE A 61 3.63 -10.97 21.58
N HIS A 62 2.40 -10.62 21.18
CA HIS A 62 1.30 -10.33 22.10
C HIS A 62 0.81 -11.59 22.82
N SER A 63 0.83 -12.75 22.17
CA SER A 63 0.44 -14.02 22.81
C SER A 63 1.35 -14.43 23.97
N ARG A 64 2.59 -13.94 24.06
CA ARG A 64 3.51 -14.25 25.19
C ARG A 64 3.04 -13.72 26.53
N VAL A 65 2.24 -12.66 26.52
CA VAL A 65 1.68 -12.06 27.74
C VAL A 65 0.24 -12.54 27.99
N ASN A 66 -0.20 -13.58 27.28
CA ASN A 66 -1.57 -14.15 27.32
C ASN A 66 -2.66 -13.08 27.14
N LEU A 67 -2.40 -12.07 26.30
CA LEU A 67 -3.36 -11.00 25.99
C LEU A 67 -4.60 -11.55 25.27
N VAL A 68 -4.42 -12.61 24.47
CA VAL A 68 -5.48 -13.31 23.73
C VAL A 68 -5.22 -14.81 23.79
N GLU A 69 -6.04 -15.55 24.54
CA GLU A 69 -5.98 -17.02 24.61
C GLU A 69 -6.97 -17.63 23.60
N TYR A 70 -6.45 -18.33 22.59
CA TYR A 70 -7.28 -19.05 21.63
C TYR A 70 -7.71 -20.41 22.22
N GLN A 71 -8.99 -20.56 22.58
CA GLN A 71 -9.49 -21.81 23.18
C GLN A 71 -9.76 -22.92 22.15
N ASN A 72 -10.21 -22.57 20.93
CA ASN A 72 -10.57 -23.54 19.88
C ASN A 72 -9.64 -23.45 18.66
N GLY A 73 -8.88 -24.50 18.37
CA GLY A 73 -8.01 -24.56 17.18
C GLY A 73 -6.67 -23.84 17.35
N ALA A 74 -6.21 -23.67 18.60
CA ALA A 74 -4.87 -23.23 18.91
C ALA A 74 -3.83 -24.23 18.39
N ILE A 75 -2.76 -23.69 17.83
CA ILE A 75 -1.59 -24.39 17.37
C ILE A 75 -0.40 -23.78 18.09
N ASP A 76 0.32 -24.64 18.80
CA ASP A 76 1.49 -24.26 19.56
C ASP A 76 2.72 -24.70 18.77
N ILE A 77 3.43 -23.73 18.18
CA ILE A 77 4.68 -23.97 17.46
C ILE A 77 5.81 -23.35 18.27
N GLY A 78 6.33 -24.12 19.23
CA GLY A 78 7.32 -23.61 20.19
C GLY A 78 6.70 -22.52 21.08
N PRO A 79 7.28 -21.31 21.18
CA PRO A 79 6.72 -20.21 21.99
C PRO A 79 5.57 -19.46 21.29
N LEU A 80 5.17 -19.88 20.09
CA LEU A 80 4.10 -19.25 19.31
C LEU A 80 2.77 -19.94 19.59
N HIS A 81 1.86 -19.23 20.25
CA HIS A 81 0.46 -19.62 20.45
C HIS A 81 -0.43 -18.83 19.50
N THR A 82 -1.02 -19.50 18.50
CA THR A 82 -1.88 -18.87 17.49
C THR A 82 -3.00 -19.81 17.04
N ASN A 83 -4.01 -19.32 16.33
CA ASN A 83 -5.10 -20.14 15.80
C ASN A 83 -4.83 -20.58 14.35
N ILE A 84 -5.30 -21.76 13.93
CA ILE A 84 -5.21 -22.22 12.52
C ILE A 84 -5.76 -21.20 11.50
N TRP A 85 -6.72 -20.36 11.90
CA TRP A 85 -7.31 -19.33 11.03
C TRP A 85 -6.55 -18.01 11.00
N VAL A 86 -5.68 -17.74 11.98
CA VAL A 86 -4.93 -16.48 12.07
C VAL A 86 -3.97 -16.30 10.88
N PRO A 87 -3.16 -17.30 10.45
CA PRO A 87 -2.30 -17.13 9.29
C PRO A 87 -3.06 -16.80 7.98
N PRO A 88 -4.14 -17.51 7.59
CA PRO A 88 -4.96 -17.11 6.45
C PRO A 88 -5.56 -15.69 6.59
N LEU A 89 -6.07 -15.31 7.76
CA LEU A 89 -6.66 -14.00 8.02
C LEU A 89 -5.63 -12.88 7.87
N LEU A 90 -4.44 -13.03 8.46
CA LEU A 90 -3.36 -12.06 8.34
C LEU A 90 -2.83 -11.98 6.91
N GLY A 91 -2.71 -13.10 6.20
CA GLY A 91 -2.38 -13.11 4.78
C GLY A 91 -3.37 -12.29 3.95
N LEU A 92 -4.67 -12.49 4.15
CA LEU A 92 -5.71 -11.72 3.45
C LEU A 92 -5.67 -10.24 3.83
N PHE A 93 -5.46 -9.92 5.11
CA PHE A 93 -5.35 -8.55 5.60
C PHE A 93 -4.21 -7.79 4.91
N TYR A 94 -2.98 -8.29 4.98
CA TYR A 94 -1.81 -7.64 4.36
C TYR A 94 -1.94 -7.55 2.82
N CYS A 95 -2.52 -8.57 2.19
CA CYS A 95 -2.85 -8.52 0.77
C CYS A 95 -3.85 -7.41 0.45
N SER A 96 -4.97 -7.34 1.17
CA SER A 96 -6.03 -6.35 0.92
C SER A 96 -5.57 -4.92 1.13
N VAL A 97 -4.90 -4.63 2.27
CA VAL A 97 -4.41 -3.28 2.60
C VAL A 97 -3.30 -2.88 1.63
N GLY A 98 -2.35 -3.78 1.32
CA GLY A 98 -1.26 -3.49 0.39
C GLY A 98 -1.74 -3.23 -1.04
N LEU A 99 -2.71 -4.01 -1.54
CA LEU A 99 -3.32 -3.76 -2.84
C LEU A 99 -4.14 -2.47 -2.85
N LEU A 100 -4.90 -2.19 -1.78
CA LEU A 100 -5.65 -0.95 -1.64
C LEU A 100 -4.70 0.26 -1.68
N GLN A 101 -3.59 0.21 -0.96
CA GLN A 101 -2.57 1.25 -0.98
C GLN A 101 -1.98 1.44 -2.38
N LEU A 102 -1.63 0.36 -3.09
CA LEU A 102 -1.14 0.44 -4.48
C LEU A 102 -2.18 1.07 -5.43
N VAL A 103 -3.46 0.75 -5.25
CA VAL A 103 -4.54 1.36 -6.05
C VAL A 103 -4.67 2.84 -5.73
N LEU A 104 -4.61 3.23 -4.46
CA LEU A 104 -4.72 4.63 -4.05
C LEU A 104 -3.52 5.46 -4.55
N ASP A 105 -2.30 4.92 -4.45
CA ASP A 105 -1.08 5.55 -4.96
C ASP A 105 -1.11 5.77 -6.48
N GLN A 106 -1.77 4.88 -7.23
CA GLN A 106 -1.95 5.05 -8.67
C GLN A 106 -3.00 6.11 -9.05
N ARG A 107 -3.97 6.36 -8.17
CA ARG A 107 -5.15 7.19 -8.46
C ARG A 107 -5.02 8.61 -7.93
N LEU A 108 -4.24 8.80 -6.87
CA LEU A 108 -4.04 10.09 -6.23
C LEU A 108 -2.67 10.67 -6.63
N PRO A 109 -2.55 12.00 -6.78
CA PRO A 109 -1.24 12.63 -6.93
C PRO A 109 -0.41 12.31 -5.69
N SER A 110 0.58 11.45 -5.87
CA SER A 110 1.41 10.95 -4.77
C SER A 110 2.43 12.02 -4.38
N GLU A 111 2.48 12.32 -3.08
CA GLU A 111 3.62 13.01 -2.48
C GLU A 111 4.84 12.09 -2.67
N ALA A 112 5.79 12.51 -3.52
CA ALA A 112 6.89 11.64 -3.94
C ALA A 112 7.78 11.26 -2.73
N ILE A 113 7.47 10.13 -2.11
CA ILE A 113 8.33 9.54 -1.09
C ILE A 113 9.23 8.54 -1.77
N ASN A 114 10.53 8.72 -1.55
CA ASN A 114 11.53 7.72 -1.91
C ASN A 114 11.25 6.44 -1.13
N SER A 115 10.61 5.47 -1.77
CA SER A 115 10.43 4.11 -1.25
C SER A 115 11.75 3.35 -1.42
N SER A 116 12.48 3.14 -0.33
CA SER A 116 13.71 2.34 -0.33
C SER A 116 13.51 1.07 0.50
N PRO A 117 14.23 -0.03 0.18
CA PRO A 117 14.17 -1.25 0.98
C PRO A 117 14.60 -1.00 2.44
N GLU A 118 15.51 -0.05 2.69
CA GLU A 118 15.89 0.30 4.08
C GLU A 118 14.73 0.90 4.85
N LYS A 119 13.90 1.75 4.21
CA LYS A 119 12.70 2.29 4.86
C LYS A 119 11.67 1.22 5.15
N THR A 120 11.47 0.27 4.25
CA THR A 120 10.58 -0.87 4.49
C THR A 120 11.08 -1.70 5.67
N ALA A 121 12.39 -2.00 5.71
CA ALA A 121 12.99 -2.71 6.83
C ALA A 121 12.87 -1.93 8.15
N ALA A 122 13.13 -0.61 8.13
CA ALA A 122 12.96 0.25 9.30
C ALA A 122 11.49 0.29 9.79
N SER A 123 10.53 0.33 8.87
CA SER A 123 9.10 0.29 9.18
C SER A 123 8.69 -1.05 9.80
N PHE A 124 9.23 -2.15 9.27
CA PHE A 124 9.02 -3.48 9.84
C PHE A 124 9.60 -3.61 11.24
N ILE A 125 10.83 -3.12 11.46
CA ILE A 125 11.46 -3.11 12.79
C ILE A 125 10.65 -2.25 13.76
N ALA A 126 10.21 -1.06 13.33
CA ALA A 126 9.37 -0.18 14.13
C ALA A 126 8.05 -0.86 14.53
N LEU A 127 7.40 -1.57 13.60
CA LEU A 127 6.20 -2.36 13.88
C LEU A 127 6.46 -3.43 14.95
N VAL A 128 7.52 -4.23 14.80
CA VAL A 128 7.87 -5.28 15.78
C VAL A 128 8.15 -4.69 17.16
N LEU A 129 8.88 -3.57 17.23
CA LEU A 129 9.14 -2.88 18.49
C LEU A 129 7.87 -2.29 19.12
N PHE A 130 6.96 -1.78 18.30
CA PHE A 130 5.71 -1.18 18.74
C PHE A 130 4.74 -2.23 19.33
N ILE A 131 4.65 -3.40 18.70
CA ILE A 131 3.93 -4.57 19.22
C ILE A 131 4.58 -5.06 20.54
N GLY A 132 5.91 -5.13 20.58
CA GLY A 132 6.63 -5.47 21.82
C GLY A 132 6.37 -4.48 22.96
N LEU A 133 6.32 -3.17 22.65
CA LEU A 133 5.99 -2.13 23.62
C LEU A 133 4.58 -2.31 24.19
N SER A 134 3.57 -2.56 23.34
CA SER A 134 2.20 -2.84 23.80
C SER A 134 2.17 -4.04 24.75
N ALA A 135 2.82 -5.15 24.40
CA ALA A 135 2.88 -6.33 25.27
C ALA A 135 3.51 -6.02 26.65
N GLU A 136 4.58 -5.23 26.71
CA GLU A 136 5.23 -4.87 27.97
C GLU A 136 4.41 -3.86 28.79
N LEU A 137 3.71 -2.91 28.15
CA LEU A 137 2.78 -1.99 28.84
C LEU A 137 1.64 -2.77 29.51
N TYR A 138 1.03 -3.70 28.76
CA TYR A 138 -0.01 -4.56 29.30
C TYR A 138 0.49 -5.41 30.47
N LYS A 139 1.64 -6.07 30.29
CA LYS A 139 2.26 -6.90 31.34
C LYS A 139 2.63 -6.10 32.59
N ALA A 140 2.98 -4.83 32.44
CA ALA A 140 3.25 -3.92 33.55
C ALA A 140 1.98 -3.46 34.29
N GLY A 141 0.78 -3.84 33.81
CA GLY A 141 -0.49 -3.46 34.41
C GLY A 141 -0.82 -1.98 34.24
N VAL A 142 -0.34 -1.36 33.15
CA VAL A 142 -0.71 0.02 32.79
C VAL A 142 -2.20 0.05 32.48
N ALA A 143 -2.90 1.08 32.96
CA ALA A 143 -4.33 1.21 32.69
C ALA A 143 -4.61 1.36 31.18
N ASP A 144 -5.63 0.67 30.67
CA ASP A 144 -5.95 0.58 29.23
C ASP A 144 -6.02 1.93 28.51
N ASN A 145 -6.59 2.94 29.17
CA ASN A 145 -6.70 4.28 28.60
C ASN A 145 -5.31 4.95 28.45
N ILE A 146 -4.40 4.70 29.38
CA ILE A 146 -3.03 5.22 29.34
C ILE A 146 -2.21 4.47 28.29
N GLU A 147 -2.34 3.14 28.23
CA GLU A 147 -1.74 2.34 27.17
C GLU A 147 -2.17 2.85 25.78
N ALA A 148 -3.47 3.06 25.58
CA ALA A 148 -4.01 3.59 24.33
C ALA A 148 -3.40 4.95 23.94
N TYR A 149 -3.25 5.88 24.90
CA TYR A 149 -2.63 7.18 24.62
C TYR A 149 -1.14 7.06 24.27
N ILE A 150 -0.39 6.19 24.96
CA ILE A 150 1.03 5.95 24.68
C ILE A 150 1.20 5.36 23.28
N LEU A 151 0.41 4.33 22.95
CA LEU A 151 0.44 3.68 21.64
C LEU A 151 0.02 4.65 20.54
N PHE A 152 -1.05 5.43 20.73
CA PHE A 152 -1.49 6.42 19.75
C PHE A 152 -0.38 7.44 19.45
N ALA A 153 0.24 8.03 20.48
CA ALA A 153 1.34 8.96 20.32
C ALA A 153 2.56 8.31 19.64
N GLY A 154 2.86 7.06 19.98
CA GLY A 154 3.93 6.30 19.34
C GLY A 154 3.66 6.02 17.86
N ALA A 155 2.42 5.70 17.50
CA ALA A 155 2.01 5.48 16.11
C ALA A 155 2.13 6.77 15.28
N GLU A 156 1.73 7.92 15.83
CA GLU A 156 1.93 9.23 15.20
C GLU A 156 3.42 9.54 14.98
N LEU A 157 4.27 9.24 15.97
CA LEU A 157 5.71 9.42 15.85
C LEU A 157 6.31 8.52 14.75
N VAL A 158 5.92 7.24 14.69
CA VAL A 158 6.37 6.31 13.65
C VAL A 158 5.93 6.81 12.26
N TRP A 159 4.68 7.24 12.13
CA TRP A 159 4.18 7.84 10.89
C TRP A 159 4.98 9.09 10.50
N LEU A 160 5.23 10.01 11.45
CA LEU A 160 6.01 11.22 11.23
C LEU A 160 7.46 10.94 10.84
N LEU A 161 8.06 9.82 11.27
CA LEU A 161 9.45 9.50 10.96
C LEU A 161 9.61 8.75 9.64
N LEU A 162 8.70 7.81 9.35
CA LEU A 162 8.90 6.81 8.29
C LEU A 162 8.04 7.00 7.04
N ASP A 163 6.82 7.53 7.19
CA ASP A 163 5.85 7.66 6.09
C ASP A 163 5.60 9.13 5.75
N LYS A 164 5.04 9.93 6.67
CA LYS A 164 4.66 11.34 6.50
C LYS A 164 3.56 11.59 5.46
N THR A 165 3.01 10.59 4.77
CA THR A 165 1.88 10.82 3.86
C THR A 165 0.57 11.02 4.61
N ARG A 166 -0.27 11.92 4.10
CA ARG A 166 -1.68 12.02 4.54
C ARG A 166 -2.48 10.77 4.18
N LEU A 167 -2.15 10.13 3.06
CA LEU A 167 -2.82 8.92 2.59
C LEU A 167 -2.56 7.73 3.51
N GLY A 168 -1.30 7.49 3.86
CA GLY A 168 -0.90 6.44 4.81
C GLY A 168 -1.48 6.69 6.20
N PHE A 169 -1.50 7.94 6.66
CA PHE A 169 -2.21 8.31 7.90
C PHE A 169 -3.70 7.96 7.85
N ALA A 170 -4.40 8.37 6.79
CA ALA A 170 -5.83 8.10 6.64
C ALA A 170 -6.12 6.59 6.58
N LEU A 171 -5.30 5.83 5.85
CA LEU A 171 -5.42 4.38 5.76
C LEU A 171 -5.17 3.72 7.13
N ALA A 172 -4.16 4.18 7.86
CA ALA A 172 -3.87 3.71 9.22
C ALA A 172 -5.04 3.99 10.18
N CYS A 173 -5.69 5.15 10.11
CA CYS A 173 -6.89 5.43 10.90
C CYS A 173 -8.05 4.48 10.58
N VAL A 174 -8.29 4.21 9.28
CA VAL A 174 -9.35 3.28 8.86
C VAL A 174 -9.05 1.87 9.39
N VAL A 175 -7.83 1.39 9.21
CA VAL A 175 -7.40 0.07 9.71
C VAL A 175 -7.47 0.00 11.23
N GLY A 176 -7.01 1.03 11.93
CA GLY A 176 -7.01 1.12 13.39
C GLY A 176 -8.41 1.16 14.01
N LEU A 177 -9.44 1.50 13.24
CA LEU A 177 -10.84 1.38 13.67
C LEU A 177 -11.46 0.04 13.24
N CYS A 178 -11.25 -0.36 11.98
CA CYS A 178 -11.86 -1.56 11.42
C CYS A 178 -11.36 -2.85 12.04
N CYS A 179 -10.05 -2.96 12.34
CA CYS A 179 -9.49 -4.18 12.92
C CYS A 179 -10.06 -4.48 14.31
N PRO A 180 -10.03 -3.55 15.28
CA PRO A 180 -10.67 -3.78 16.58
C PRO A 180 -12.17 -4.10 16.45
N LEU A 181 -12.89 -3.41 15.56
CA LEU A 181 -14.31 -3.70 15.32
C LEU A 181 -14.55 -5.11 14.76
N ALA A 182 -13.65 -5.61 13.91
CA ALA A 182 -13.71 -6.96 13.36
C ALA A 182 -13.33 -8.04 14.39
N GLU A 183 -12.56 -7.68 15.42
CA GLU A 183 -12.17 -8.59 16.50
C GLU A 183 -13.28 -8.80 17.55
N ILE A 184 -14.12 -7.79 17.83
CA ILE A 184 -15.20 -7.88 18.83
C ILE A 184 -16.08 -9.14 18.67
N PRO A 185 -16.55 -9.52 17.48
CA PRO A 185 -17.37 -10.73 17.31
C PRO A 185 -16.60 -12.04 17.52
N ILE A 186 -15.28 -12.00 17.40
CA ILE A 186 -14.35 -13.15 17.48
C ILE A 186 -13.92 -13.38 18.95
N MET A 187 -13.85 -12.31 19.75
CA MET A 187 -13.68 -12.37 21.21
C MET A 187 -14.92 -13.00 21.87
N LYS A 188 -14.98 -14.33 21.89
CA LYS A 188 -16.00 -15.14 22.57
C LYS A 188 -15.38 -16.31 23.30
#